data_AF-A0A7S1GHA4-F1
#
_entry.id   AF-A0A7S1GHA4-F1
#
_cell.length_a   1.000
_cell.length_b   1.000
_cell.length_c   1.000
_cell.angle_alpha   90.00
_cell.angle_beta   90.00
_cell.angle_gamma   90.00
#
_symmetry.space_group_name_H-M   'P 1'
#
loop_
_entity.id
_entity.type
_entity.pdbx_description
1 polymer ?
#
loop_
_entity_poly.entity_id
_entity_poly.type
_entity_poly.pdbx_seq_one_letter_code
_entity_poly.pdbx_strand_id
1 'polypeptide(L)'
;KRQHTNIVVPTTTQEQQASSFILSVVVTTMPKVKSDYVECDQHEKAYQAQEAVFVARKRAATGIRQKPMRFTKSVGLGIKTPTAALEGNYVDKKCPFTGNVSIRGRILKGLVISTKMKRTIIVRRDYLHYISKYRRFEKRHKNIAVHCSPAFPVKDGDVVTIGQCRPLSKTVRFNVVAHEPAVHLKAGKKSFRVF
;
A
#
# COMPACT_ATOMS: atom_id res chain seq x y z
N LYS A 1 -72.51 31.12 17.63
CA LYS A 1 -72.54 31.52 16.20
C LYS A 1 -71.46 32.59 16.00
N ARG A 2 -70.63 32.45 14.94
CA ARG A 2 -69.46 33.28 14.52
C ARG A 2 -68.15 32.87 15.22
N GLN A 3 -67.35 32.00 14.59
CA GLN A 3 -66.40 32.20 13.48
C GLN A 3 -64.97 32.39 14.04
N HIS A 4 -64.16 31.32 13.99
CA HIS A 4 -62.71 31.40 14.11
C HIS A 4 -62.08 30.85 12.83
N THR A 5 -61.14 31.64 12.33
CA THR A 5 -60.36 31.55 11.11
C THR A 5 -59.33 30.42 11.13
N ASN A 6 -59.10 29.80 9.97
CA ASN A 6 -57.97 28.91 9.71
C ASN A 6 -56.62 29.59 9.94
N ILE A 7 -55.71 28.91 10.62
CA ILE A 7 -54.26 29.13 10.47
C ILE A 7 -53.63 27.75 10.27
N VAL A 8 -53.11 27.54 9.06
CA VAL A 8 -52.27 26.41 8.67
C VAL A 8 -50.84 26.71 9.12
N VAL A 9 -50.20 25.77 9.83
CA VAL A 9 -48.74 25.77 10.01
C VAL A 9 -48.23 24.37 9.61
N PRO A 10 -47.26 24.26 8.68
CA PRO A 10 -46.78 22.99 8.17
C PRO A 10 -45.70 22.39 9.09
N THR A 11 -45.93 21.19 9.61
CA THR A 11 -44.89 20.40 10.26
C THR A 11 -43.96 19.82 9.19
N THR A 12 -42.91 20.58 8.94
CA THR A 12 -41.55 20.19 8.53
C THR A 12 -41.35 18.75 8.03
N THR A 13 -41.17 18.70 6.71
CA THR A 13 -40.61 17.65 5.85
C THR A 13 -39.16 17.22 6.21
N GLN A 14 -38.71 17.40 7.45
CA GLN A 14 -37.31 17.14 7.87
C GLN A 14 -37.09 15.83 8.63
N GLU A 15 -38.10 15.24 9.27
CA GLU A 15 -37.90 13.98 10.02
C GLU A 15 -37.83 12.74 9.13
N GLN A 16 -38.43 12.76 7.93
CA GLN A 16 -38.34 11.62 7.00
C GLN A 16 -37.04 11.59 6.18
N GLN A 17 -36.26 12.68 6.17
CA GLN A 17 -34.95 12.72 5.49
C GLN A 17 -33.79 12.24 6.39
N ALA A 18 -33.96 12.26 7.71
CA ALA A 18 -32.92 11.82 8.65
C ALA A 18 -32.79 10.28 8.72
N SER A 19 -33.89 9.53 8.55
CA SER A 19 -33.89 8.06 8.59
C SER A 19 -33.35 7.42 7.31
N SER A 20 -33.47 8.09 6.16
CA SER A 20 -32.86 7.64 4.88
C SER A 20 -31.37 7.96 4.79
N PHE A 21 -30.87 8.94 5.55
CA PHE A 21 -29.45 9.26 5.64
C PHE A 21 -28.67 8.31 6.57
N ILE A 22 -29.30 7.75 7.61
CA ILE A 22 -28.61 6.81 8.52
C ILE A 22 -28.46 5.42 7.89
N LEU A 23 -29.35 5.03 6.96
CA LEU A 23 -29.21 3.79 6.18
C LEU A 23 -28.21 3.85 5.02
N SER A 24 -27.81 5.04 4.57
CA SER A 24 -26.84 5.20 3.47
C SER A 24 -25.38 5.24 3.94
N VAL A 25 -25.14 5.53 5.23
CA VAL A 25 -23.78 5.66 5.79
C VAL A 25 -23.18 4.32 6.26
N VAL A 26 -23.99 3.27 6.43
CA VAL A 26 -23.53 1.94 6.92
C VAL A 26 -23.33 0.91 5.79
N VAL A 27 -23.57 1.27 4.52
CA VAL A 27 -23.06 0.48 3.38
C VAL A 27 -21.56 0.71 3.28
N THR A 28 -20.87 -0.08 4.08
CA THR A 28 -19.44 -0.27 4.17
C THR A 28 -18.83 -0.22 2.77
N THR A 29 -17.86 0.67 2.60
CA THR A 29 -16.93 0.78 1.48
C THR A 29 -16.15 -0.52 1.31
N MET A 30 -16.80 -1.56 0.82
CA MET A 30 -16.10 -2.74 0.33
C MET A 30 -15.38 -2.35 -0.96
N PRO A 31 -14.08 -2.65 -1.11
CA PRO A 31 -13.39 -2.43 -2.36
C PRO A 31 -14.12 -3.23 -3.45
N LYS A 32 -14.56 -2.55 -4.51
CA LYS A 32 -15.16 -3.16 -5.70
C LYS A 32 -14.07 -4.02 -6.36
N VAL A 33 -13.98 -5.27 -5.95
CA VAL A 33 -13.10 -6.25 -6.58
C VAL A 33 -13.62 -6.49 -8.00
N LYS A 34 -12.84 -6.11 -9.02
CA LYS A 34 -13.16 -6.37 -10.42
C LYS A 34 -13.48 -7.86 -10.61
N SER A 35 -14.69 -8.15 -11.08
CA SER A 35 -15.16 -9.51 -11.39
C SER A 35 -14.48 -10.10 -12.62
N ASP A 36 -13.90 -9.24 -13.45
CA ASP A 36 -13.41 -9.60 -14.76
C ASP A 36 -11.93 -9.91 -14.68
N TYR A 37 -11.54 -11.03 -15.30
CA TYR A 37 -10.14 -11.39 -15.45
C TYR A 37 -9.45 -10.33 -16.28
N VAL A 38 -8.52 -9.60 -15.67
CA VAL A 38 -7.59 -8.78 -16.43
C VAL A 38 -6.27 -9.53 -16.50
N GLU A 39 -5.81 -9.78 -17.71
CA GLU A 39 -4.54 -10.45 -17.94
C GLU A 39 -3.39 -9.67 -17.28
N CYS A 40 -2.45 -10.44 -16.75
CA CYS A 40 -1.24 -9.87 -16.19
C CYS A 40 -0.36 -9.29 -17.30
N ASP A 41 0.34 -8.20 -16.99
CA ASP A 41 1.23 -7.52 -17.92
C ASP A 41 2.40 -8.44 -18.35
N GLN A 42 2.37 -8.88 -19.62
CA GLN A 42 3.35 -9.80 -20.21
C GLN A 42 4.46 -9.03 -20.92
N HIS A 43 5.66 -9.01 -20.33
CA HIS A 43 6.79 -8.20 -20.82
C HIS A 43 8.11 -8.98 -20.92
N GLU A 44 8.12 -10.26 -20.57
CA GLU A 44 9.31 -11.12 -20.71
C GLU A 44 8.97 -12.37 -21.52
N LYS A 45 10.00 -13.12 -21.92
CA LYS A 45 9.83 -14.36 -22.71
C LYS A 45 9.09 -15.46 -21.94
N ALA A 46 9.24 -15.50 -20.61
CA ALA A 46 8.56 -16.44 -19.76
C ALA A 46 7.18 -15.90 -19.37
N TYR A 47 6.15 -16.74 -19.47
CA TYR A 47 4.80 -16.38 -19.08
C TYR A 47 4.74 -16.00 -17.60
N GLN A 48 4.19 -14.82 -17.32
CA GLN A 48 4.08 -14.29 -15.97
C GLN A 48 2.68 -14.55 -15.41
N ALA A 49 2.63 -15.39 -14.37
CA ALA A 49 1.43 -15.69 -13.61
C ALA A 49 1.73 -15.74 -12.11
N GLN A 50 0.69 -15.61 -11.28
CA GLN A 50 0.80 -15.80 -9.83
C GLN A 50 0.74 -17.29 -9.49
N GLU A 51 1.72 -17.79 -8.73
CA GLU A 51 1.81 -19.21 -8.37
C GLU A 51 0.60 -19.70 -7.55
N ALA A 52 0.00 -18.83 -6.75
CA ALA A 52 -1.17 -19.14 -5.92
C ALA A 52 -2.51 -19.13 -6.68
N VAL A 53 -2.52 -18.71 -7.96
CA VAL A 53 -3.74 -18.59 -8.76
C VAL A 53 -3.66 -19.50 -9.97
N PHE A 54 -4.57 -20.47 -10.04
CA PHE A 54 -4.76 -21.26 -11.25
C PHE A 54 -5.66 -20.50 -12.23
N VAL A 55 -5.08 -20.03 -13.34
CA VAL A 55 -5.76 -19.19 -14.35
C VAL A 55 -6.85 -19.96 -15.09
N ALA A 56 -6.61 -21.23 -15.42
CA ALA A 56 -7.54 -22.09 -16.18
C ALA A 56 -8.61 -22.76 -15.31
N ARG A 57 -8.93 -22.22 -14.12
CA ARG A 57 -9.99 -22.79 -13.27
C ARG A 57 -11.35 -22.69 -13.97
N LYS A 58 -12.13 -23.77 -13.93
CA LYS A 58 -13.52 -23.75 -14.42
C LYS A 58 -14.30 -22.71 -13.61
N ARG A 59 -14.87 -21.71 -14.28
CA ARG A 59 -15.75 -20.73 -13.62
C ARG A 59 -16.97 -21.48 -13.12
N ALA A 60 -17.27 -21.39 -11.83
CA ALA A 60 -18.43 -22.06 -11.26
C ALA A 60 -19.70 -21.59 -11.98
N ALA A 61 -20.62 -22.52 -12.26
CA ALA A 61 -21.92 -22.20 -12.83
C ALA A 61 -22.71 -21.27 -11.89
N THR A 62 -23.71 -20.61 -12.46
CA THR A 62 -24.55 -19.56 -11.89
C THR A 62 -24.92 -19.82 -10.42
N GLY A 63 -24.63 -18.89 -9.52
CA GLY A 63 -25.07 -18.93 -8.11
C GLY A 63 -23.96 -18.95 -7.05
N ILE A 64 -22.72 -19.32 -7.40
CA ILE A 64 -21.58 -19.28 -6.46
C ILE A 64 -20.78 -17.98 -6.65
N ARG A 65 -20.52 -17.25 -5.55
CA ARG A 65 -19.66 -16.04 -5.56
C ARG A 65 -18.27 -16.38 -6.10
N GLN A 66 -17.91 -15.76 -7.22
CA GLN A 66 -16.60 -15.96 -7.84
C GLN A 66 -15.53 -15.34 -6.94
N LYS A 67 -14.54 -16.14 -6.53
CA LYS A 67 -13.35 -15.62 -5.84
C LYS A 67 -12.58 -14.70 -6.80
N PRO A 68 -11.90 -13.64 -6.34
CA PRO A 68 -11.02 -12.87 -7.23
C PRO A 68 -9.99 -13.75 -7.92
N MET A 69 -9.63 -13.42 -9.16
CA MET A 69 -8.58 -14.10 -9.92
C MET A 69 -7.17 -13.55 -9.60
N ARG A 70 -7.02 -12.91 -8.43
CA ARG A 70 -5.77 -12.32 -7.97
C ARG A 70 -5.50 -12.73 -6.54
N PHE A 71 -4.32 -13.26 -6.29
CA PHE A 71 -3.82 -13.55 -4.96
C PHE A 71 -3.29 -12.28 -4.31
N THR A 72 -3.86 -11.97 -3.15
CA THR A 72 -3.40 -10.93 -2.24
C THR A 72 -3.36 -11.51 -0.83
N LYS A 73 -2.43 -11.04 -0.01
CA LYS A 73 -2.33 -11.39 1.40
C LYS A 73 -2.09 -10.15 2.25
N SER A 74 -2.62 -10.19 3.46
CA SER A 74 -2.25 -9.25 4.52
C SER A 74 -0.87 -9.62 5.07
N VAL A 75 0.01 -8.62 5.19
CA VAL A 75 1.36 -8.80 5.77
C VAL A 75 1.30 -8.90 7.30
N GLY A 76 0.23 -8.40 7.91
CA GLY A 76 0.11 -8.25 9.37
C GLY A 76 0.76 -6.96 9.87
N LEU A 77 1.04 -6.88 11.18
CA LEU A 77 1.76 -5.77 11.82
C LEU A 77 1.07 -4.39 11.73
N GLY A 78 -0.26 -4.37 11.56
CA GLY A 78 -1.06 -3.15 11.43
C GLY A 78 -0.92 -2.43 10.08
N ILE A 79 -0.26 -3.06 9.12
CA ILE A 79 0.02 -2.47 7.81
C ILE A 79 -1.11 -2.79 6.86
N LYS A 80 -1.74 -1.75 6.32
CA LYS A 80 -2.82 -1.88 5.33
C LYS A 80 -2.27 -2.35 3.99
N THR A 81 -2.97 -3.27 3.34
CA THR A 81 -2.67 -3.69 1.97
C THR A 81 -2.95 -2.55 1.00
N PRO A 82 -2.00 -2.15 0.14
CA PRO A 82 -2.23 -1.06 -0.81
C PRO A 82 -3.30 -1.44 -1.84
N THR A 83 -4.12 -0.47 -2.23
CA THR A 83 -5.18 -0.64 -3.25
C THR A 83 -4.60 -1.13 -4.59
N ALA A 84 -3.42 -0.60 -4.97
CA ALA A 84 -2.69 -1.04 -6.15
C ALA A 84 -2.30 -2.53 -6.12
N ALA A 85 -2.13 -3.14 -4.94
CA ALA A 85 -1.89 -4.59 -4.86
C ALA A 85 -3.17 -5.40 -5.04
N LEU A 86 -4.32 -4.88 -4.62
CA LEU A 86 -5.63 -5.52 -4.78
C LEU A 86 -6.13 -5.48 -6.23
N GLU A 87 -5.95 -4.34 -6.91
CA GLU A 87 -6.53 -4.08 -8.22
C GLU A 87 -5.52 -4.10 -9.38
N GLY A 88 -4.22 -4.07 -9.08
CA GLY A 88 -3.18 -4.00 -10.11
C GLY A 88 -3.02 -5.30 -10.90
N ASN A 89 -2.44 -5.22 -12.10
CA ASN A 89 -2.24 -6.36 -13.01
C ASN A 89 -0.78 -6.82 -13.12
N TYR A 90 0.06 -6.41 -12.18
CA TYR A 90 1.47 -6.80 -12.17
C TYR A 90 1.65 -8.19 -11.55
N VAL A 91 2.71 -8.88 -12.01
CA VAL A 91 3.22 -10.13 -11.40
C VAL A 91 4.59 -9.86 -10.80
N ASP A 92 4.68 -10.05 -9.49
CA ASP A 92 5.92 -9.92 -8.73
C ASP A 92 5.98 -10.97 -7.61
N LYS A 93 6.83 -11.98 -7.81
CA LYS A 93 7.06 -13.07 -6.84
C LYS A 93 7.70 -12.59 -5.55
N LYS A 94 8.42 -11.45 -5.60
CA LYS A 94 9.14 -10.86 -4.47
C LYS A 94 8.28 -9.89 -3.65
N CYS A 95 7.07 -9.57 -4.12
CA CYS A 95 6.15 -8.68 -3.41
C CYS A 95 5.69 -9.26 -2.07
N PRO A 96 5.62 -8.45 -0.99
CA PRO A 96 5.10 -8.92 0.29
C PRO A 96 3.58 -9.10 0.31
N PHE A 97 2.82 -8.52 -0.64
CA PHE A 97 1.36 -8.61 -0.70
C PHE A 97 0.84 -9.63 -1.71
N THR A 98 1.50 -9.77 -2.86
CA THR A 98 1.02 -10.63 -3.96
C THR A 98 1.92 -11.84 -4.21
N GLY A 99 2.99 -11.98 -3.42
CA GLY A 99 3.95 -13.08 -3.52
C GLY A 99 4.11 -13.85 -2.22
N ASN A 100 4.96 -14.89 -2.24
CA ASN A 100 5.24 -15.72 -1.07
C ASN A 100 6.38 -15.17 -0.18
N VAL A 101 6.51 -13.84 -0.08
CA VAL A 101 7.52 -13.21 0.80
C VAL A 101 6.88 -12.81 2.12
N SER A 102 7.38 -13.34 3.22
CA SER A 102 6.99 -12.95 4.58
C SER A 102 7.86 -11.80 5.08
N ILE A 103 7.24 -10.77 5.69
CA ILE A 103 7.98 -9.75 6.44
C ILE A 103 8.16 -10.24 7.87
N ARG A 104 9.37 -10.11 8.42
CA ARG A 104 9.71 -10.56 9.77
C ARG A 104 10.85 -9.75 10.37
N GLY A 105 10.87 -9.62 11.69
CA GLY A 105 11.95 -8.96 12.41
C GLY A 105 11.87 -7.44 12.30
N ARG A 106 12.94 -6.82 11.77
CA ARG A 106 13.13 -5.37 11.85
C ARG A 106 12.25 -4.62 10.84
N ILE A 107 11.56 -3.59 11.31
CA ILE A 107 10.94 -2.54 10.48
C ILE A 107 11.75 -1.26 10.65
N LEU A 108 12.15 -0.65 9.53
CA LEU A 108 12.95 0.57 9.53
C LEU A 108 12.27 1.63 8.66
N LYS A 109 12.49 2.91 8.97
CA LYS A 109 12.15 4.03 8.09
C LYS A 109 13.43 4.62 7.49
N GLY A 110 13.33 5.12 6.27
CA GLY A 110 14.45 5.77 5.59
C GLY A 110 14.02 6.55 4.36
N LEU A 111 14.96 7.30 3.80
CA LEU A 111 14.77 8.14 2.62
C LEU A 111 15.25 7.44 1.36
N VAL A 112 14.53 7.57 0.26
CA VAL A 112 14.90 6.96 -1.02
C VAL A 112 15.93 7.82 -1.74
N ILE A 113 17.14 7.30 -1.97
CA ILE A 113 18.18 8.03 -2.73
C ILE A 113 18.01 7.82 -4.23
N SER A 114 17.77 6.58 -4.63
CA SER A 114 17.75 6.21 -6.04
C SER A 114 16.79 5.08 -6.33
N THR A 115 16.09 5.24 -7.45
CA THR A 115 15.08 4.34 -8.01
C THR A 115 15.50 3.73 -9.35
N LYS A 116 16.79 3.81 -9.71
CA LYS A 116 17.31 3.45 -11.04
C LYS A 116 17.26 1.95 -11.39
N MET A 117 17.13 1.06 -10.41
CA MET A 117 17.16 -0.39 -10.65
C MET A 117 15.75 -0.94 -10.87
N LYS A 118 15.60 -2.02 -11.65
CA LYS A 118 14.31 -2.70 -11.83
C LYS A 118 13.77 -3.20 -10.48
N ARG A 119 12.65 -2.64 -10.04
CA ARG A 119 11.91 -3.05 -8.83
C ARG A 119 12.75 -3.07 -7.54
N THR A 120 13.87 -2.35 -7.50
CA THR A 120 14.75 -2.26 -6.32
C THR A 120 15.16 -0.81 -6.14
N ILE A 121 15.14 -0.34 -4.90
CA ILE A 121 15.48 1.03 -4.54
C ILE A 121 16.61 1.02 -3.50
N ILE A 122 17.38 2.09 -3.48
CA ILE A 122 18.38 2.32 -2.43
C ILE A 122 17.81 3.30 -1.42
N VAL A 123 17.65 2.81 -0.19
CA VAL A 123 17.19 3.60 0.95
C VAL A 123 18.38 3.98 1.81
N ARG A 124 18.47 5.27 2.16
CA ARG A 124 19.42 5.79 3.12
C ARG A 124 18.78 5.95 4.48
N ARG A 125 19.50 5.51 5.49
CA ARG A 125 19.19 5.83 6.88
C ARG A 125 20.34 6.65 7.46
N ASP A 126 20.04 7.88 7.78
CA ASP A 126 20.94 8.76 8.53
C ASP A 126 20.73 8.56 10.03
N TYR A 127 21.81 8.55 10.79
CA TYR A 127 21.79 8.47 12.24
C TYR A 127 22.99 9.20 12.83
N LEU A 128 22.85 9.61 14.09
CA LEU A 128 23.91 10.26 14.85
C LEU A 128 24.66 9.21 15.68
N HIS A 129 25.97 9.15 15.52
CA HIS A 129 26.84 8.27 16.30
C HIS A 129 27.51 9.10 17.41
N TYR A 130 27.42 8.63 18.66
CA TYR A 130 27.98 9.34 19.81
C TYR A 130 29.46 8.99 19.99
N ILE A 131 30.31 10.01 20.14
CA ILE A 131 31.74 9.83 20.43
C ILE A 131 31.97 10.13 21.91
N SER A 132 32.23 9.10 22.70
CA SER A 132 32.35 9.17 24.17
C SER A 132 33.44 10.14 24.62
N LYS A 133 34.63 10.11 23.99
CA LYS A 133 35.77 10.97 24.34
C LYS A 133 35.44 12.46 24.29
N TYR A 134 34.69 12.90 23.27
CA TYR A 134 34.41 14.31 23.01
C TYR A 134 33.00 14.74 23.41
N ARG A 135 32.16 13.82 23.88
CA ARG A 135 30.74 14.03 24.19
C ARG A 135 29.95 14.72 23.06
N ARG A 136 30.33 14.43 21.80
CA ARG A 136 29.73 15.01 20.59
C ARG A 136 29.16 13.91 19.69
N PHE A 137 28.23 14.27 18.83
CA PHE A 137 27.66 13.38 17.82
C PHE A 137 28.26 13.65 16.44
N GLU A 138 28.51 12.59 15.69
CA GLU A 138 28.87 12.65 14.27
C GLU A 138 27.74 12.12 13.39
N LYS A 139 27.61 12.67 12.18
CA LYS A 139 26.61 12.21 11.20
C LYS A 139 27.14 10.98 10.47
N ARG A 140 26.42 9.85 10.55
CA ARG A 140 26.68 8.65 9.76
C ARG A 140 25.45 8.28 8.94
N HIS A 141 25.69 7.50 7.88
CA HIS A 141 24.61 6.95 7.07
C HIS A 141 24.87 5.50 6.73
N LYS A 142 23.79 4.75 6.48
CA LYS A 142 23.84 3.40 5.93
C LYS A 142 22.89 3.33 4.74
N ASN A 143 23.38 2.78 3.64
CA ASN A 143 22.58 2.50 2.45
C ASN A 143 22.09 1.06 2.50
N ILE A 144 20.80 0.87 2.24
CA ILE A 144 20.12 -0.41 2.29
C ILE A 144 19.47 -0.62 0.92
N ALA A 145 19.74 -1.78 0.31
CA ALA A 145 19.05 -2.20 -0.91
C ALA A 145 17.71 -2.85 -0.55
N VAL A 146 16.64 -2.36 -1.15
CA VAL A 146 15.26 -2.72 -0.80
C VAL A 146 14.49 -3.08 -2.05
N HIS A 147 13.77 -4.20 -2.02
CA HIS A 147 12.83 -4.55 -3.10
C HIS A 147 11.60 -3.65 -3.01
N CYS A 148 11.27 -2.98 -4.11
CA CYS A 148 10.06 -2.18 -4.24
C CYS A 148 9.08 -2.92 -5.15
N SER A 149 7.95 -3.32 -4.56
CA SER A 149 6.86 -3.86 -5.37
C SER A 149 6.26 -2.74 -6.24
N PRO A 150 5.84 -3.04 -7.48
CA PRO A 150 5.17 -2.06 -8.35
C PRO A 150 3.84 -1.53 -7.81
N ALA A 151 3.31 -2.07 -6.70
CA ALA A 151 2.19 -1.45 -5.98
C ALA A 151 2.51 -0.05 -5.42
N PHE A 152 3.79 0.29 -5.24
CA PHE A 152 4.21 1.59 -4.74
C PHE A 152 4.91 2.39 -5.84
N PRO A 153 4.34 3.50 -6.30
CA PRO A 153 5.03 4.43 -7.18
C PRO A 153 5.97 5.31 -6.34
N VAL A 154 7.19 4.83 -6.13
CA VAL A 154 8.20 5.52 -5.32
C VAL A 154 9.05 6.45 -6.19
N LYS A 155 9.31 7.67 -5.70
CA LYS A 155 10.23 8.63 -6.31
C LYS A 155 11.45 8.87 -5.44
N ASP A 156 12.50 9.42 -6.03
CA ASP A 156 13.69 9.84 -5.30
C ASP A 156 13.31 10.96 -4.30
N GLY A 157 13.72 10.83 -3.04
CA GLY A 157 13.41 11.77 -1.96
C GLY A 157 12.20 11.38 -1.09
N ASP A 158 11.42 10.37 -1.47
CA ASP A 158 10.31 9.88 -0.67
C ASP A 158 10.77 9.18 0.62
N VAL A 159 9.88 9.12 1.61
CA VAL A 159 10.09 8.36 2.84
C VAL A 159 9.40 7.02 2.71
N VAL A 160 10.13 5.97 3.07
CA VAL A 160 9.63 4.60 2.92
C VAL A 160 9.84 3.83 4.22
N THR A 161 8.80 3.10 4.60
CA THR A 161 8.87 2.10 5.67
C THR A 161 9.20 0.75 5.05
N ILE A 162 10.31 0.18 5.49
CA ILE A 162 10.87 -1.07 4.98
C ILE A 162 10.80 -2.15 6.04
N GLY A 163 10.41 -3.36 5.62
CA GLY A 163 10.34 -4.54 6.46
C GLY A 163 11.40 -5.55 6.06
N GLN A 164 12.06 -6.14 7.05
CA GLN A 164 13.02 -7.21 6.82
C GLN A 164 12.31 -8.45 6.25
N CYS A 165 12.97 -9.11 5.29
CA CYS A 165 12.45 -10.30 4.62
C CYS A 165 13.53 -11.40 4.54
N ARG A 166 13.20 -12.54 3.92
CA ARG A 166 14.23 -13.52 3.55
C ARG A 166 15.17 -12.91 2.50
N PRO A 167 16.42 -13.37 2.40
CA PRO A 167 17.31 -12.91 1.31
C PRO A 167 16.65 -13.12 -0.05
N LEU A 168 16.52 -12.05 -0.84
CA LEU A 168 15.92 -12.07 -2.18
C LEU A 168 16.98 -11.97 -3.29
N SER A 169 18.13 -11.40 -2.96
CA SER A 169 19.32 -11.29 -3.81
C SER A 169 20.56 -11.18 -2.93
N LYS A 170 21.73 -10.94 -3.54
CA LYS A 170 23.01 -10.73 -2.83
C LYS A 170 22.90 -9.66 -1.74
N THR A 171 22.21 -8.54 -2.04
CA THR A 171 22.13 -7.37 -1.15
C THR A 171 20.72 -7.12 -0.60
N VAL A 172 19.67 -7.57 -1.31
CA VAL A 172 18.29 -7.26 -0.94
C VAL A 172 17.79 -8.23 0.13
N ARG A 173 17.58 -7.68 1.32
CA ARG A 173 17.04 -8.39 2.51
C ARG A 173 15.88 -7.63 3.16
N PHE A 174 15.40 -6.59 2.48
CA PHE A 174 14.31 -5.73 2.92
C PHE A 174 13.36 -5.49 1.76
N ASN A 175 12.07 -5.34 2.08
CA ASN A 175 11.03 -4.96 1.14
C ASN A 175 10.35 -3.67 1.59
N VAL A 176 9.84 -2.90 0.64
CA VAL A 176 8.96 -1.77 0.91
C VAL A 176 7.61 -2.28 1.40
N VAL A 177 7.11 -1.68 2.48
CA VAL A 177 5.85 -2.06 3.13
C VAL A 177 4.87 -0.90 3.23
N ALA A 178 5.36 0.33 3.44
CA ALA A 178 4.53 1.53 3.35
C ALA A 178 5.33 2.67 2.69
N HIS A 179 4.62 3.52 1.96
CA HIS A 179 5.16 4.67 1.23
C HIS A 179 4.51 5.95 1.77
N GLU A 180 5.35 6.94 2.09
CA GLU A 180 4.96 8.27 2.52
C GLU A 180 5.57 9.27 1.50
N PRO A 181 4.76 9.89 0.62
CA PRO A 181 5.29 10.81 -0.39
C PRO A 181 5.88 12.06 0.27
N ALA A 182 7.01 12.56 -0.25
CA ALA A 182 7.63 13.76 0.30
C ALA A 182 6.84 15.02 -0.08
N VAL A 183 6.38 15.79 0.92
CA VAL A 183 5.60 17.04 0.73
C VAL A 183 6.48 18.27 0.41
N HIS A 184 7.78 18.23 0.73
CA HIS A 184 8.70 19.35 0.51
C HIS A 184 9.95 18.94 -0.30
N LEU A 185 10.01 19.43 -1.54
CA LEU A 185 11.01 19.17 -2.58
C LEU A 185 12.38 19.85 -2.34
N LYS A 186 12.95 19.79 -1.14
CA LYS A 186 14.41 20.00 -1.02
C LYS A 186 15.14 18.70 -1.38
N ALA A 187 14.87 18.25 -2.60
CA ALA A 187 15.27 16.97 -3.16
C ALA A 187 16.72 17.05 -3.67
N GLY A 188 17.65 16.79 -2.77
CA GLY A 188 19.04 16.56 -3.12
C GLY A 188 19.59 15.35 -2.37
N LYS A 189 20.61 14.70 -2.94
CA LYS A 189 21.42 13.65 -2.28
C LYS A 189 22.06 14.10 -0.95
N LYS A 190 21.99 15.41 -0.65
CA LYS A 190 22.50 16.09 0.56
C LYS A 190 21.45 16.21 1.67
N SER A 191 20.24 15.66 1.51
CA SER A 191 19.25 15.63 2.59
C SER A 191 19.76 14.75 3.74
N PHE A 192 19.70 15.28 4.96
CA PHE A 192 19.99 14.56 6.20
C PHE A 192 18.75 14.63 7.07
N ARG A 193 18.17 13.47 7.37
CA ARG A 193 16.97 13.38 8.18
C ARG A 193 17.08 12.20 9.14
N VAL A 194 16.98 12.50 10.43
CA VAL A 194 16.89 11.48 11.47
C VAL A 194 15.42 11.06 11.57
N PHE A 195 15.19 9.74 11.55
CA PHE A 195 13.88 9.11 11.69
C PHE A 195 13.77 8.37 13.00
#